data_AF-A0A178I3Z7-F1
#
_entry.id   AF-A0A178I3Z7-F1
#
_cell.length_a   1.000
_cell.length_b   1.000
_cell.length_c   1.000
_cell.angle_alpha   90.00
_cell.angle_beta   90.00
_cell.angle_gamma   90.00
#
_symmetry.space_group_name_H-M   'P 1'
#
loop_
_entity.id
_entity.type
_entity.pdbx_description
1 polymer ?
#
loop_
_entity_poly.entity_id
_entity_poly.type
_entity_poly.pdbx_seq_one_letter_code
_entity_poly.pdbx_strand_id
1 'polypeptide(L)'
;MVRKAASDKQFLEHHHGRWRVVVSVPKSLQRDMGATKLKRHLPTDSLAVANELKWAIVKELKDEIRAFERKTYGASRGDRQAVLEQAAEIAKTLAAYSLEDRGNLGMDVIEDTVQSILGKPVRYAEVAPWMANRSAKEERGFDPADRQPDVGTRVPVYDTERERLAKDFVNVALHGGLPIGNADADYKDKRLKVSPRTEDDHDRALKMLAAFCIRQGLGDDITKVDEYVVTDFIAYLENEKGMAARTIKKYVSRLNLYFNYVKSLRRIAINPWRQAVVYMPTSKSHELERPFTETEAAKLLMGDCKRALRDVMMIGALTGARLDAVVDLRADDIIEGKCFRFKPQKRETGPRFVPIHSDLKEIVARRLKGKSGADDLFPEYPKDFDNPKRERSFRASKHFTTYRRALGVDDVVSGKRRSRVNFHSWRRWFITKGERAGVPEPLLAAIVGHTRKGMTLGRYSEGPEMVAAREAVEKIKLPPLDGSPIFEPEAITPRT
;
A
#
# COMPACT_ATOMS: atom_id res chain seq x y z
N MET A 1 -35.20 4.32 -29.70
CA MET A 1 -36.16 4.18 -28.57
C MET A 1 -35.43 3.64 -27.35
N VAL A 2 -35.22 4.47 -26.32
CA VAL A 2 -34.63 4.04 -25.04
C VAL A 2 -35.73 3.35 -24.22
N ARG A 3 -35.60 2.04 -23.94
CA ARG A 3 -36.55 1.31 -23.07
C ARG A 3 -36.46 1.89 -21.65
N LYS A 4 -37.60 2.28 -21.05
CA LYS A 4 -37.69 2.73 -19.65
C LYS A 4 -37.16 1.62 -18.72
N ALA A 5 -36.24 1.97 -17.82
CA ALA A 5 -35.58 1.04 -16.88
C ALA A 5 -36.55 0.21 -15.99
N ALA A 6 -37.80 0.65 -15.84
CA ALA A 6 -38.80 -0.01 -15.01
C ALA A 6 -39.34 -1.35 -15.57
N SER A 7 -39.18 -1.63 -16.87
CA SER A 7 -39.66 -2.87 -17.51
C SER A 7 -38.53 -3.83 -17.93
N ASP A 8 -37.29 -3.54 -17.55
CA ASP A 8 -36.14 -4.38 -17.87
C ASP A 8 -36.17 -5.69 -17.08
N LYS A 9 -36.17 -6.82 -17.79
CA LYS A 9 -36.10 -8.17 -17.18
C LYS A 9 -34.73 -8.83 -17.39
N GLN A 10 -33.73 -8.08 -17.85
CA GLN A 10 -32.39 -8.62 -18.06
C GLN A 10 -31.84 -9.19 -16.75
N PHE A 11 -31.35 -10.43 -16.82
CA PHE A 11 -30.85 -11.23 -15.70
C PHE A 11 -31.90 -11.59 -14.62
N LEU A 12 -33.19 -11.30 -14.84
CA LEU A 12 -34.25 -11.58 -13.87
C LEU A 12 -35.20 -12.66 -14.40
N GLU A 13 -35.54 -13.60 -13.52
CA GLU A 13 -36.53 -14.65 -13.78
C GLU A 13 -37.54 -14.65 -12.63
N HIS A 14 -38.83 -14.64 -12.95
CA HIS A 14 -39.88 -14.73 -11.93
C HIS A 14 -40.15 -16.19 -11.60
N HIS A 15 -40.10 -16.56 -10.32
CA HIS A 15 -40.17 -17.95 -9.88
C HIS A 15 -40.84 -18.06 -8.51
N HIS A 16 -41.96 -18.79 -8.43
CA HIS A 16 -42.78 -18.95 -7.21
C HIS A 16 -43.09 -17.63 -6.48
N GLY A 17 -43.58 -16.64 -7.22
CA GLY A 17 -44.02 -15.37 -6.64
C GLY A 17 -42.89 -14.44 -6.19
N ARG A 18 -41.62 -14.72 -6.53
CA ARG A 18 -40.49 -13.82 -6.27
C ARG A 18 -39.55 -13.75 -7.47
N TRP A 19 -38.77 -12.68 -7.55
CA TRP A 19 -37.71 -12.55 -8.55
C TRP A 19 -36.44 -13.27 -8.13
N ARG A 20 -35.73 -13.87 -9.09
CA ARG A 20 -34.36 -14.37 -8.91
C ARG A 20 -33.45 -13.82 -10.00
N VAL A 21 -32.19 -13.63 -9.66
CA VAL A 21 -31.13 -13.28 -10.61
C VAL A 21 -30.58 -14.55 -11.23
N VAL A 22 -30.42 -14.54 -12.55
CA VAL A 22 -29.92 -15.66 -13.34
C VAL A 22 -28.78 -15.20 -14.23
N VAL A 23 -27.61 -15.82 -14.04
CA VAL A 23 -26.42 -15.58 -14.86
C VAL A 23 -26.02 -16.88 -15.53
N SER A 24 -25.84 -16.86 -16.85
CA SER A 24 -25.43 -18.06 -17.59
C SER A 24 -23.96 -18.37 -17.33
N VAL A 25 -23.67 -19.64 -17.06
CA VAL A 25 -22.29 -20.13 -16.93
C VAL A 25 -21.73 -20.33 -18.35
N PRO A 26 -20.52 -19.85 -18.67
CA PRO A 26 -19.88 -20.09 -19.97
C PRO A 26 -19.80 -21.59 -20.28
N LYS A 27 -20.11 -22.01 -21.52
CA LYS A 27 -20.18 -23.44 -21.93
C LYS A 27 -18.93 -24.24 -21.55
N SER A 28 -17.75 -23.62 -21.65
CA SER A 28 -16.47 -24.19 -21.24
C SER A 28 -16.41 -24.57 -19.76
N LEU A 29 -17.10 -23.83 -18.91
CA LEU A 29 -17.10 -24.01 -17.45
C LEU A 29 -18.30 -24.84 -16.95
N GLN A 30 -19.30 -25.12 -17.79
CA GLN A 30 -20.54 -25.82 -17.36
C GLN A 30 -20.28 -27.25 -16.89
N ARG A 31 -19.33 -27.95 -17.52
CA ARG A 31 -18.94 -29.32 -17.13
C ARG A 31 -18.24 -29.33 -15.77
N ASP A 32 -17.34 -28.38 -15.54
CA ASP A 32 -16.52 -28.31 -14.32
C ASP A 32 -17.27 -27.69 -13.14
N MET A 33 -18.14 -26.71 -13.40
CA MET A 33 -19.01 -26.10 -12.39
C MET A 33 -20.31 -26.88 -12.12
N GLY A 34 -20.63 -27.88 -12.96
CA GLY A 34 -21.82 -28.72 -12.83
C GLY A 34 -23.16 -28.01 -13.06
N ALA A 35 -23.15 -26.79 -13.60
CA ALA A 35 -24.37 -25.98 -13.78
C ALA A 35 -24.32 -25.14 -15.06
N THR A 36 -25.46 -25.05 -15.75
CA THR A 36 -25.60 -24.22 -16.97
C THR A 36 -25.92 -22.76 -16.67
N LYS A 37 -26.54 -22.48 -15.51
CA LYS A 37 -26.88 -21.14 -15.02
C LYS A 37 -26.72 -21.09 -13.51
N LEU A 38 -26.12 -20.03 -12.99
CA LEU A 38 -26.16 -19.71 -11.56
C LEU A 38 -27.40 -18.88 -11.27
N LYS A 39 -28.04 -19.20 -10.14
CA LYS A 39 -29.32 -18.60 -9.74
C LYS A 39 -29.23 -18.14 -8.28
N ARG A 40 -29.73 -16.95 -7.97
CA ARG A 40 -29.84 -16.45 -6.59
C ARG A 40 -31.13 -15.68 -6.41
N HIS A 41 -31.90 -16.04 -5.38
CA HIS A 41 -33.21 -15.44 -5.12
C HIS A 41 -33.08 -14.01 -4.58
N LEU A 42 -34.03 -13.14 -4.96
CA LEU A 42 -34.19 -11.82 -4.38
C LEU A 42 -35.37 -11.84 -3.39
N PRO A 43 -35.31 -11.06 -2.30
CA PRO A 43 -36.36 -10.99 -1.30
C PRO A 43 -37.50 -10.04 -1.74
N THR A 44 -37.92 -10.11 -3.00
CA THR A 44 -38.95 -9.23 -3.53
C THR A 44 -39.68 -9.87 -4.71
N ASP A 45 -40.97 -9.56 -4.82
CA ASP A 45 -41.88 -9.86 -5.93
C ASP A 45 -42.07 -8.63 -6.85
N SER A 46 -41.59 -7.46 -6.42
CA SER A 46 -41.61 -6.21 -7.18
C SER A 46 -40.48 -6.17 -8.21
N LEU A 47 -40.84 -6.00 -9.49
CA LEU A 47 -39.89 -5.88 -10.59
C LEU A 47 -39.00 -4.62 -10.46
N ALA A 48 -39.54 -3.52 -9.92
CA ALA A 48 -38.78 -2.29 -9.72
C ALA A 48 -37.66 -2.49 -8.69
N VAL A 49 -37.99 -3.07 -7.52
CA VAL A 49 -37.00 -3.37 -6.46
C VAL A 49 -36.01 -4.43 -6.95
N ALA A 50 -36.47 -5.43 -7.70
CA ALA A 50 -35.59 -6.43 -8.30
C ALA A 50 -34.57 -5.81 -9.29
N ASN A 51 -34.97 -4.78 -10.05
CA ASN A 51 -34.08 -4.09 -10.99
C ASN A 51 -32.98 -3.26 -10.32
N GLU A 52 -33.20 -2.77 -9.10
CA GLU A 52 -32.17 -2.11 -8.31
C GLU A 52 -31.21 -3.13 -7.68
N LEU A 53 -31.74 -4.22 -7.11
CA LEU A 53 -30.95 -5.23 -6.40
C LEU A 53 -30.15 -6.16 -7.33
N LYS A 54 -30.61 -6.37 -8.58
CA LYS A 54 -30.01 -7.40 -9.47
C LYS A 54 -28.53 -7.18 -9.74
N TRP A 55 -28.07 -5.93 -9.83
CA TRP A 55 -26.71 -5.64 -10.29
C TRP A 55 -25.62 -6.07 -9.29
N ALA A 56 -25.90 -5.97 -7.99
CA ALA A 56 -24.98 -6.46 -6.95
C ALA A 56 -24.82 -7.99 -7.05
N ILE A 57 -25.94 -8.70 -7.19
CA ILE A 57 -25.97 -10.16 -7.29
C ILE A 57 -25.40 -10.66 -8.63
N VAL A 58 -25.66 -9.96 -9.75
CA VAL A 58 -25.03 -10.25 -11.04
C VAL A 58 -23.51 -10.13 -10.94
N LYS A 59 -23.00 -9.10 -10.23
CA LYS A 59 -21.57 -8.92 -10.01
C LYS A 59 -20.98 -10.08 -9.19
N GLU A 60 -21.64 -10.47 -8.09
CA GLU A 60 -21.22 -11.62 -7.27
C GLU A 60 -21.17 -12.93 -8.05
N LEU A 61 -22.23 -13.28 -8.79
CA LEU A 61 -22.26 -14.50 -9.59
C LEU A 61 -21.21 -14.49 -10.71
N LYS A 62 -20.91 -13.31 -11.29
CA LYS A 62 -19.82 -13.15 -12.27
C LYS A 62 -18.43 -13.20 -11.63
N ASP A 63 -18.28 -12.75 -10.38
CA ASP A 63 -17.03 -12.85 -9.62
C ASP A 63 -16.77 -14.30 -9.22
N GLU A 64 -17.82 -15.06 -8.87
CA GLU A 64 -17.76 -16.50 -8.57
C GLU A 64 -17.31 -17.32 -9.78
N ILE A 65 -17.90 -17.07 -10.96
CA ILE A 65 -17.47 -17.70 -12.23
C ILE A 65 -15.99 -17.38 -12.53
N ARG A 66 -15.58 -16.11 -12.39
CA ARG A 66 -14.19 -15.69 -12.64
C ARG A 66 -13.20 -16.25 -11.62
N ALA A 67 -13.60 -16.40 -10.36
CA ALA A 67 -12.75 -16.99 -9.32
C ALA A 67 -12.54 -18.49 -9.57
N PHE A 68 -13.60 -19.20 -9.99
CA PHE A 68 -13.51 -20.59 -10.41
C PHE A 68 -12.61 -20.74 -11.64
N GLU A 69 -12.79 -19.89 -12.65
CA GLU A 69 -11.96 -19.85 -13.85
C GLU A 69 -10.47 -19.63 -13.54
N ARG A 70 -10.13 -18.67 -12.67
CA ARG A 70 -8.74 -18.44 -12.23
C ARG A 70 -8.12 -19.63 -11.51
N LYS A 71 -8.90 -20.32 -10.68
CA LYS A 71 -8.43 -21.48 -9.91
C LYS A 71 -8.19 -22.70 -10.80
N THR A 72 -8.99 -22.85 -11.84
CA THR A 72 -8.94 -24.01 -12.74
C THR A 72 -8.00 -23.80 -13.93
N TYR A 73 -7.79 -22.55 -14.39
CA TYR A 73 -7.10 -22.27 -15.66
C TYR A 73 -5.95 -21.23 -15.61
N GLY A 74 -5.73 -20.54 -14.49
CA GLY A 74 -4.67 -19.51 -14.35
C GLY A 74 -3.28 -20.06 -14.02
N ALA A 75 -2.25 -19.56 -14.70
CA ALA A 75 -0.84 -19.89 -14.43
C ALA A 75 -0.41 -19.41 -13.03
N SER A 76 0.36 -20.23 -12.30
CA SER A 76 0.90 -19.82 -11.00
C SER A 76 1.99 -18.75 -11.16
N ARG A 77 2.39 -18.11 -10.06
CA ARG A 77 3.49 -17.13 -10.07
C ARG A 77 4.82 -17.74 -10.55
N GLY A 78 5.05 -19.03 -10.29
CA GLY A 78 6.23 -19.75 -10.76
C GLY A 78 6.19 -20.03 -12.27
N ASP A 79 5.03 -20.42 -12.78
CA ASP A 79 4.85 -20.72 -14.22
C ASP A 79 5.02 -19.46 -15.07
N ARG A 80 4.49 -18.33 -14.60
CA ARG A 80 4.68 -17.03 -15.24
C ARG A 80 6.16 -16.62 -15.29
N GLN A 81 6.91 -16.90 -14.24
CA GLN A 81 8.34 -16.61 -14.18
C GLN A 81 9.11 -17.44 -15.21
N ALA A 82 8.85 -18.75 -15.28
CA ALA A 82 9.50 -19.65 -16.23
C ALA A 82 9.23 -19.26 -17.69
N VAL A 83 7.98 -18.91 -18.02
CA VAL A 83 7.60 -18.43 -19.36
C VAL A 83 8.36 -17.16 -19.75
N LEU A 84 8.50 -16.21 -18.82
CA LEU A 84 9.21 -14.95 -19.10
C LEU A 84 10.75 -15.13 -19.16
N GLU A 85 11.30 -16.11 -18.44
CA GLU A 85 12.71 -16.51 -18.57
C GLU A 85 12.99 -17.17 -19.92
N GLN A 86 12.09 -18.04 -20.39
CA GLN A 86 12.16 -18.61 -21.73
C GLN A 86 12.09 -17.53 -22.81
N ALA A 87 11.19 -16.55 -22.66
CA ALA A 87 11.10 -15.41 -23.57
C ALA A 87 12.41 -14.60 -23.61
N ALA A 88 13.06 -14.40 -22.47
CA ALA A 88 14.32 -13.66 -22.38
C ALA A 88 15.49 -14.39 -23.07
N GLU A 89 15.53 -15.73 -23.03
CA GLU A 89 16.55 -16.50 -23.75
C GLU A 89 16.31 -16.49 -25.27
N ILE A 90 15.05 -16.53 -25.70
CA ILE A 90 14.66 -16.34 -27.10
C ILE A 90 15.09 -14.95 -27.56
N ALA A 91 14.82 -13.91 -26.78
CA ALA A 91 15.22 -12.55 -27.09
C ALA A 91 16.75 -12.39 -27.24
N LYS A 92 17.52 -13.00 -26.35
CA LYS A 92 18.99 -13.02 -26.42
C LYS A 92 19.50 -13.75 -27.67
N THR A 93 18.83 -14.82 -28.07
CA THR A 93 19.14 -15.57 -29.29
C THR A 93 18.83 -14.75 -30.54
N LEU A 94 17.65 -14.11 -30.58
CA LEU A 94 17.24 -13.23 -31.68
C LEU A 94 18.11 -11.97 -31.78
N ALA A 95 18.68 -11.50 -30.67
CA ALA A 95 19.60 -10.37 -30.65
C ALA A 95 20.88 -10.58 -31.46
N ALA A 96 21.27 -11.84 -31.73
CA ALA A 96 22.43 -12.18 -32.57
C ALA A 96 22.20 -11.96 -34.07
N TYR A 97 20.95 -11.75 -34.50
CA TYR A 97 20.56 -11.61 -35.91
C TYR A 97 20.26 -10.15 -36.27
N SER A 98 20.27 -9.85 -37.57
CA SER A 98 19.94 -8.53 -38.13
C SER A 98 18.46 -8.18 -37.86
N LEU A 99 18.11 -6.89 -37.87
CA LEU A 99 16.72 -6.46 -37.62
C LEU A 99 15.72 -6.99 -38.67
N GLU A 100 16.18 -7.23 -39.89
CA GLU A 100 15.37 -7.77 -41.00
C GLU A 100 15.12 -9.28 -40.80
N ASP A 101 16.12 -10.02 -40.34
CA ASP A 101 16.02 -11.46 -40.06
C ASP A 101 15.22 -11.76 -38.78
N ARG A 102 15.24 -10.86 -37.80
CA ARG A 102 14.50 -11.00 -36.52
C ARG A 102 12.98 -11.10 -36.70
N GLY A 103 12.42 -10.46 -37.73
CA GLY A 103 10.97 -10.46 -37.97
C GLY A 103 10.46 -11.85 -38.38
N ASN A 104 11.17 -12.49 -39.31
CA ASN A 104 10.77 -13.79 -39.85
C ASN A 104 11.13 -14.94 -38.91
N LEU A 105 12.38 -15.02 -38.43
CA LEU A 105 12.79 -16.06 -37.48
C LEU A 105 12.09 -15.93 -36.12
N GLY A 106 11.81 -14.71 -35.69
CA GLY A 106 11.25 -14.43 -34.39
C GLY A 106 9.83 -14.94 -34.24
N MET A 107 9.00 -14.83 -35.28
CA MET A 107 7.61 -15.30 -35.26
C MET A 107 7.53 -16.82 -35.25
N ASP A 108 8.34 -17.51 -36.06
CA ASP A 108 8.36 -18.98 -36.13
C ASP A 108 8.80 -19.60 -34.79
N VAL A 109 9.82 -19.00 -34.13
CA VAL A 109 10.37 -19.53 -32.87
C VAL A 109 9.42 -19.35 -31.69
N ILE A 110 8.58 -18.30 -31.71
CA ILE A 110 7.67 -18.00 -30.60
C ILE A 110 6.29 -18.63 -30.78
N GLU A 111 5.88 -18.97 -32.00
CA GLU A 111 4.52 -19.43 -32.32
C GLU A 111 4.12 -20.67 -31.50
N ASP A 112 4.95 -21.71 -31.49
CA ASP A 112 4.68 -22.93 -30.73
C ASP A 112 4.54 -22.66 -29.22
N THR A 113 5.38 -21.76 -28.69
CA THR A 113 5.33 -21.40 -27.28
C THR A 113 4.10 -20.55 -26.96
N VAL A 114 3.71 -19.63 -27.87
CA VAL A 114 2.48 -18.85 -27.77
C VAL A 114 1.25 -19.77 -27.79
N GLN A 115 1.20 -20.74 -28.69
CA GLN A 115 0.11 -21.73 -28.75
C GLN A 115 0.05 -22.60 -27.49
N SER A 116 1.21 -22.99 -26.95
CA SER A 116 1.30 -23.70 -25.67
C SER A 116 0.76 -22.86 -24.50
N ILE A 117 1.12 -21.57 -24.43
CA ILE A 117 0.62 -20.63 -23.41
C ILE A 117 -0.90 -20.41 -23.55
N LEU A 118 -1.39 -20.20 -24.77
CA LEU A 118 -2.82 -19.98 -25.06
C LEU A 118 -3.65 -21.24 -24.75
N GLY A 119 -3.14 -22.42 -25.09
CA GLY A 119 -3.80 -23.70 -24.88
C GLY A 119 -5.12 -23.82 -25.64
N LYS A 120 -6.08 -24.60 -25.11
CA LYS A 120 -7.38 -24.80 -25.78
C LYS A 120 -8.27 -23.55 -25.70
N PRO A 121 -8.93 -23.12 -26.79
CA PRO A 121 -9.87 -22.01 -26.77
C PRO A 121 -11.03 -22.23 -25.79
N VAL A 122 -11.40 -21.17 -25.06
CA VAL A 122 -12.52 -21.18 -24.11
C VAL A 122 -13.85 -21.12 -24.86
N ARG A 123 -13.89 -20.45 -26.02
CA ARG A 123 -15.04 -20.45 -26.94
C ARG A 123 -14.61 -20.03 -28.33
N TYR A 124 -15.51 -20.15 -29.30
CA TYR A 124 -15.34 -19.62 -30.64
C TYR A 124 -16.39 -18.55 -30.90
N ALA A 125 -15.96 -17.35 -31.29
CA ALA A 125 -16.82 -16.20 -31.57
C ALA A 125 -16.93 -15.98 -33.08
N GLU A 126 -18.12 -15.62 -33.54
CA GLU A 126 -18.32 -15.11 -34.91
C GLU A 126 -17.78 -13.69 -34.98
N VAL A 127 -16.95 -13.42 -35.98
CA VAL A 127 -16.42 -12.10 -36.27
C VAL A 127 -17.03 -11.57 -37.55
N ALA A 128 -17.21 -10.24 -37.61
CA ALA A 128 -17.69 -9.58 -38.81
C ALA A 128 -16.70 -9.80 -39.97
N PRO A 129 -17.17 -9.97 -41.23
CA PRO A 129 -16.32 -10.34 -42.37
C PRO A 129 -15.09 -9.46 -42.61
N TRP A 130 -15.14 -8.19 -42.20
CA TRP A 130 -14.02 -7.24 -42.33
C TRP A 130 -12.91 -7.40 -41.28
N MET A 131 -13.14 -8.16 -40.19
CA MET A 131 -12.11 -8.48 -39.19
C MET A 131 -11.24 -9.68 -39.61
N ALA A 132 -11.76 -10.59 -40.44
CA ALA A 132 -11.05 -11.79 -40.89
C ALA A 132 -9.90 -11.49 -41.88
N ASN A 133 -9.93 -10.34 -42.57
CA ASN A 133 -8.99 -9.99 -43.64
C ASN A 133 -7.72 -9.22 -43.19
N ARG A 134 -7.51 -8.97 -41.89
CA ARG A 134 -6.28 -8.28 -41.43
C ARG A 134 -5.06 -9.18 -41.32
N SER A 135 -5.24 -10.50 -41.24
CA SER A 135 -4.13 -11.46 -41.07
C SER A 135 -3.47 -11.90 -42.37
N ALA A 136 -4.00 -11.50 -43.54
CA ALA A 136 -3.57 -12.00 -44.86
C ALA A 136 -2.98 -10.90 -45.75
N LYS A 137 -2.35 -9.85 -45.16
CA LYS A 137 -1.74 -8.77 -45.94
C LYS A 137 -0.28 -9.03 -46.34
N GLU A 138 0.26 -10.22 -46.06
CA GLU A 138 1.68 -10.57 -46.27
C GLU A 138 1.92 -11.68 -47.30
N GLU A 139 0.88 -12.32 -47.86
CA GLU A 139 1.06 -13.23 -49.00
C GLU A 139 1.20 -12.41 -50.29
N ARG A 140 2.44 -12.24 -50.79
CA ARG A 140 2.70 -11.59 -52.08
C ARG A 140 2.09 -12.40 -53.22
N GLY A 141 1.25 -11.74 -54.03
CA GLY A 141 0.89 -12.23 -55.36
C GLY A 141 -0.59 -12.54 -55.63
N PHE A 142 -1.52 -12.01 -54.83
CA PHE A 142 -2.96 -12.28 -55.04
C PHE A 142 -3.78 -11.00 -55.22
N ASP A 143 -4.63 -10.96 -56.25
CA ASP A 143 -5.50 -9.82 -56.58
C ASP A 143 -6.64 -9.68 -55.56
N PRO A 144 -6.79 -8.52 -54.88
CA PRO A 144 -7.86 -8.28 -53.90
C PRO A 144 -9.29 -8.43 -54.46
N ALA A 145 -9.48 -8.44 -55.78
CA ALA A 145 -10.80 -8.56 -56.41
C ALA A 145 -11.38 -9.99 -56.40
N ASP A 146 -10.55 -11.03 -56.17
CA ASP A 146 -10.97 -12.44 -56.31
C ASP A 146 -11.45 -13.11 -55.01
N ARG A 147 -11.41 -12.43 -53.85
CA ARG A 147 -11.91 -13.00 -52.59
C ARG A 147 -13.34 -12.56 -52.28
N GLN A 148 -14.28 -13.48 -52.49
CA GLN A 148 -15.59 -13.41 -51.86
C GLN A 148 -15.42 -13.48 -50.32
N PRO A 149 -16.04 -12.59 -49.53
CA PRO A 149 -15.88 -12.58 -48.08
C PRO A 149 -16.39 -13.92 -47.51
N ASP A 150 -15.51 -14.64 -46.81
CA ASP A 150 -15.87 -15.88 -46.13
C ASP A 150 -16.88 -15.58 -45.01
N VAL A 151 -18.16 -15.80 -45.30
CA VAL A 151 -19.26 -15.58 -44.36
C VAL A 151 -19.29 -16.76 -43.39
N GLY A 152 -18.62 -16.64 -42.25
CA GLY A 152 -18.76 -17.59 -41.15
C GLY A 152 -17.50 -17.97 -40.37
N THR A 153 -16.35 -17.34 -40.62
CA THR A 153 -15.10 -17.68 -39.91
C THR A 153 -15.24 -17.44 -38.40
N ARG A 154 -15.16 -18.52 -37.62
CA ARG A 154 -15.24 -18.46 -36.16
C ARG A 154 -13.83 -18.34 -35.57
N VAL A 155 -13.56 -17.28 -34.83
CA VAL A 155 -12.23 -17.03 -34.24
C VAL A 155 -12.17 -17.62 -32.83
N PRO A 156 -11.09 -18.33 -32.47
CA PRO A 156 -10.89 -18.83 -31.11
C PRO A 156 -10.72 -17.67 -30.13
N VAL A 157 -11.42 -17.76 -29.00
CA VAL A 157 -11.31 -16.85 -27.85
C VAL A 157 -10.68 -17.63 -26.72
N TYR A 158 -9.54 -17.15 -26.23
CA TYR A 158 -8.76 -17.81 -25.19
C TYR A 158 -9.04 -17.20 -23.82
N ASP A 159 -8.48 -17.81 -22.78
CA ASP A 159 -8.53 -17.25 -21.42
C ASP A 159 -7.76 -15.92 -21.37
N THR A 160 -8.34 -14.92 -20.70
CA THR A 160 -7.78 -13.55 -20.70
C THR A 160 -6.39 -13.46 -20.05
N GLU A 161 -6.09 -14.30 -19.06
CA GLU A 161 -4.77 -14.32 -18.41
C GLU A 161 -3.74 -15.06 -19.27
N ARG A 162 -4.15 -16.10 -20.00
CA ARG A 162 -3.29 -16.76 -21.01
C ARG A 162 -2.99 -15.87 -22.20
N GLU A 163 -3.99 -15.15 -22.72
CA GLU A 163 -3.78 -14.15 -23.77
C GLU A 163 -2.82 -13.05 -23.32
N ARG A 164 -2.94 -12.62 -22.05
CA ARG A 164 -2.03 -11.64 -21.48
C ARG A 164 -0.62 -12.19 -21.31
N LEU A 165 -0.46 -13.41 -20.82
CA LEU A 165 0.84 -14.06 -20.67
C LEU A 165 1.50 -14.32 -22.03
N ALA A 166 0.74 -14.72 -23.04
CA ALA A 166 1.23 -14.88 -24.41
C ALA A 166 1.69 -13.54 -25.01
N LYS A 167 0.93 -12.46 -24.81
CA LYS A 167 1.34 -11.11 -25.21
C LYS A 167 2.62 -10.67 -24.49
N ASP A 168 2.71 -10.91 -23.19
CA ASP A 168 3.90 -10.58 -22.41
C ASP A 168 5.11 -11.40 -22.91
N PHE A 169 4.95 -12.70 -23.16
CA PHE A 169 5.97 -13.57 -23.76
C PHE A 169 6.47 -13.05 -25.11
N VAL A 170 5.55 -12.75 -26.05
CA VAL A 170 5.88 -12.19 -27.36
C VAL A 170 6.64 -10.87 -27.23
N ASN A 171 6.18 -9.98 -26.33
CA ASN A 171 6.83 -8.70 -26.10
C ASN A 171 8.26 -8.86 -25.57
N VAL A 172 8.49 -9.77 -24.62
CA VAL A 172 9.83 -10.05 -24.12
C VAL A 172 10.69 -10.68 -25.23
N ALA A 173 10.17 -11.69 -25.94
CA ALA A 173 10.90 -12.45 -26.95
C ALA A 173 11.29 -11.61 -28.19
N LEU A 174 10.35 -10.84 -28.75
CA LEU A 174 10.58 -10.06 -29.98
C LEU A 174 11.15 -8.67 -29.73
N HIS A 175 10.78 -8.03 -28.63
CA HIS A 175 11.15 -6.65 -28.35
C HIS A 175 12.22 -6.51 -27.27
N GLY A 176 12.77 -7.64 -26.79
CA GLY A 176 13.99 -7.69 -25.99
C GLY A 176 13.84 -7.27 -24.53
N GLY A 177 12.61 -7.13 -24.02
CA GLY A 177 12.41 -6.42 -22.77
C GLY A 177 12.35 -7.29 -21.53
N LEU A 178 13.27 -7.12 -20.60
CA LEU A 178 13.21 -7.79 -19.30
C LEU A 178 12.16 -7.08 -18.41
N PRO A 179 11.09 -7.73 -17.93
CA PRO A 179 10.04 -7.05 -17.18
C PRO A 179 10.54 -6.25 -15.97
N ILE A 180 9.98 -5.06 -15.73
CA ILE A 180 10.42 -4.17 -14.63
C ILE A 180 10.36 -4.89 -13.29
N GLY A 181 9.34 -5.72 -13.06
CA GLY A 181 9.18 -6.49 -11.82
C GLY A 181 9.93 -7.82 -11.76
N ASN A 182 10.69 -8.22 -12.79
CA ASN A 182 11.19 -9.61 -12.91
C ASN A 182 12.06 -10.06 -11.72
N ALA A 183 12.93 -9.19 -11.21
CA ALA A 183 13.80 -9.51 -10.07
C ALA A 183 13.15 -9.24 -8.70
N ASP A 184 11.88 -8.82 -8.63
CA ASP A 184 11.26 -8.34 -7.39
C ASP A 184 11.13 -9.43 -6.33
N ALA A 185 10.74 -10.65 -6.72
CA ALA A 185 10.62 -11.78 -5.79
C ALA A 185 11.97 -12.07 -5.10
N ASP A 186 13.02 -12.14 -5.91
CA ASP A 186 14.39 -12.41 -5.47
C ASP A 186 14.98 -11.24 -4.66
N TYR A 187 14.69 -10.00 -5.06
CA TYR A 187 15.04 -8.80 -4.31
C TYR A 187 14.41 -8.79 -2.91
N LYS A 188 13.13 -9.16 -2.82
CA LYS A 188 12.41 -9.22 -1.56
C LYS A 188 12.99 -10.25 -0.61
N ASP A 189 13.27 -11.43 -1.13
CA ASP A 189 13.88 -12.50 -0.36
C ASP A 189 15.28 -12.12 0.15
N LYS A 190 16.16 -11.67 -0.76
CA LYS A 190 17.59 -11.51 -0.48
C LYS A 190 17.98 -10.17 0.13
N ARG A 191 17.25 -9.08 -0.18
CA ARG A 191 17.72 -7.71 0.13
C ARG A 191 16.70 -6.83 0.83
N LEU A 192 15.41 -6.97 0.56
CA LEU A 192 14.40 -6.07 1.11
C LEU A 192 13.99 -6.47 2.53
N LYS A 193 14.76 -6.02 3.53
CA LYS A 193 14.43 -6.18 4.95
C LYS A 193 13.75 -4.92 5.48
N VAL A 194 12.43 -4.82 5.26
CA VAL A 194 11.62 -3.65 5.65
C VAL A 194 10.28 -4.08 6.24
N SER A 195 9.55 -3.14 6.84
CA SER A 195 8.20 -3.41 7.33
C SER A 195 7.23 -3.72 6.19
N PRO A 196 6.15 -4.52 6.42
CA PRO A 196 5.19 -4.85 5.37
C PRO A 196 4.57 -3.63 4.67
N ARG A 197 4.34 -2.56 5.42
CA ARG A 197 3.89 -1.27 4.86
C ARG A 197 4.89 -0.67 3.89
N THR A 198 6.18 -0.79 4.17
CA THR A 198 7.25 -0.27 3.30
C THR A 198 7.41 -1.14 2.05
N GLU A 199 7.20 -2.44 2.18
CA GLU A 199 7.10 -3.37 1.04
C GLU A 199 5.92 -3.00 0.14
N ASP A 200 4.73 -2.71 0.70
CA ASP A 200 3.58 -2.29 -0.11
C ASP A 200 3.84 -0.99 -0.91
N ASP A 201 4.65 -0.09 -0.37
CA ASP A 201 5.05 1.13 -1.09
C ASP A 201 6.06 0.85 -2.20
N HIS A 202 6.92 -0.16 -2.04
CA HIS A 202 7.81 -0.66 -3.09
C HIS A 202 7.02 -1.31 -4.22
N ASP A 203 6.06 -2.19 -3.88
CA ASP A 203 5.17 -2.85 -4.85
C ASP A 203 4.37 -1.85 -5.67
N ARG A 204 3.84 -0.83 -4.99
CA ARG A 204 3.10 0.26 -5.65
C ARG A 204 4.01 1.05 -6.59
N ALA A 205 5.24 1.35 -6.20
CA ALA A 205 6.19 2.07 -7.04
C ALA A 205 6.50 1.30 -8.34
N LEU A 206 6.81 -0.01 -8.24
CA LEU A 206 7.08 -0.86 -9.41
C LEU A 206 5.88 -0.94 -10.35
N LYS A 207 4.67 -1.17 -9.80
CA LYS A 207 3.43 -1.22 -10.60
C LYS A 207 3.15 0.09 -11.31
N MET A 208 3.37 1.23 -10.66
CA MET A 208 3.19 2.54 -11.27
C MET A 208 4.21 2.82 -12.36
N LEU A 209 5.47 2.43 -12.16
CA LEU A 209 6.50 2.56 -13.18
C LEU A 209 6.18 1.72 -14.43
N ALA A 210 5.86 0.44 -14.25
CA ALA A 210 5.49 -0.43 -15.37
C ALA A 210 4.27 0.10 -16.14
N ALA A 211 3.22 0.53 -15.42
CA ALA A 211 2.04 1.12 -16.06
C ALA A 211 2.36 2.43 -16.81
N PHE A 212 3.32 3.21 -16.30
CA PHE A 212 3.80 4.42 -16.96
C PHE A 212 4.57 4.09 -18.24
N CYS A 213 5.55 3.17 -18.18
CA CYS A 213 6.32 2.76 -19.35
C CYS A 213 5.44 2.16 -20.46
N ILE A 214 4.45 1.33 -20.10
CA ILE A 214 3.46 0.80 -21.06
C ILE A 214 2.69 1.94 -21.74
N ARG A 215 2.25 2.95 -20.97
CA ARG A 215 1.52 4.10 -21.51
C ARG A 215 2.37 4.92 -22.47
N GLN A 216 3.67 5.06 -22.21
CA GLN A 216 4.61 5.77 -23.08
C GLN A 216 5.05 4.95 -24.31
N GLY A 217 4.48 3.76 -24.53
CA GLY A 217 4.86 2.88 -25.65
C GLY A 217 6.20 2.15 -25.46
N LEU A 218 6.82 2.25 -24.28
CA LEU A 218 8.06 1.57 -23.95
C LEU A 218 7.84 0.10 -23.58
N GLY A 219 6.62 -0.24 -23.13
CA GLY A 219 6.28 -1.57 -22.61
C GLY A 219 6.69 -1.77 -21.16
N ASP A 220 6.53 -2.99 -20.64
CA ASP A 220 7.05 -3.40 -19.32
C ASP A 220 8.47 -3.95 -19.50
N ASP A 221 9.43 -3.04 -19.62
CA ASP A 221 10.83 -3.38 -19.91
C ASP A 221 11.78 -2.50 -19.10
N ILE A 222 12.54 -3.13 -18.20
CA ILE A 222 13.49 -2.46 -17.33
C ILE A 222 14.70 -1.89 -18.07
N THR A 223 15.04 -2.45 -19.24
CA THR A 223 16.19 -2.01 -20.03
C THR A 223 15.92 -0.70 -20.77
N LYS A 224 14.64 -0.38 -21.00
CA LYS A 224 14.18 0.88 -21.59
C LYS A 224 13.96 2.00 -20.58
N VAL A 225 14.17 1.74 -19.29
CA VAL A 225 14.09 2.79 -18.26
C VAL A 225 15.45 3.50 -18.19
N ASP A 226 15.53 4.66 -18.82
CA ASP A 226 16.69 5.56 -18.75
C ASP A 226 16.40 6.79 -17.85
N GLU A 227 17.34 7.73 -17.81
CA GLU A 227 17.24 8.94 -16.98
C GLU A 227 16.12 9.89 -17.43
N TYR A 228 15.77 9.88 -18.73
CA TYR A 228 14.65 10.65 -19.27
C TYR A 228 13.32 10.04 -18.82
N VAL A 229 13.16 8.72 -18.92
CA VAL A 229 11.99 8.00 -18.43
C VAL A 229 11.79 8.20 -16.93
N VAL A 230 12.87 8.21 -16.15
CA VAL A 230 12.81 8.52 -14.71
C VAL A 230 12.31 9.94 -14.46
N THR A 231 12.81 10.92 -15.21
CA THR A 231 12.41 12.32 -15.09
C THR A 231 10.94 12.50 -15.45
N ASP A 232 10.49 11.92 -16.56
CA ASP A 232 9.10 11.97 -17.00
C ASP A 232 8.17 11.22 -16.05
N PHE A 233 8.62 10.11 -15.46
CA PHE A 233 7.86 9.40 -14.43
C PHE A 233 7.68 10.23 -13.16
N ILE A 234 8.71 10.98 -12.74
CA ILE A 234 8.61 11.89 -11.59
C ILE A 234 7.62 13.02 -11.91
N ALA A 235 7.72 13.62 -13.09
CA ALA A 235 6.79 14.65 -13.56
C ALA A 235 5.34 14.12 -13.66
N TYR A 236 5.17 12.88 -14.12
CA TYR A 236 3.88 12.18 -14.14
C TYR A 236 3.28 12.03 -12.74
N LEU A 237 4.09 11.59 -11.76
CA LEU A 237 3.63 11.45 -10.38
C LEU A 237 3.25 12.81 -9.77
N GLU A 238 3.98 13.87 -10.11
CA GLU A 238 3.73 15.23 -9.62
C GLU A 238 2.49 15.86 -10.28
N ASN A 239 2.50 15.97 -11.60
CA ASN A 239 1.55 16.78 -12.36
C ASN A 239 0.25 16.04 -12.66
N GLU A 240 0.32 14.77 -13.08
CA GLU A 240 -0.89 14.01 -13.43
C GLU A 240 -1.50 13.30 -12.22
N LYS A 241 -0.68 12.81 -11.29
CA LYS A 241 -1.18 12.14 -10.08
C LYS A 241 -1.36 13.06 -8.88
N GLY A 242 -0.89 14.31 -8.95
CA GLY A 242 -0.99 15.26 -7.83
C GLY A 242 -0.33 14.72 -6.56
N MET A 243 0.70 13.88 -6.69
CA MET A 243 1.26 13.16 -5.56
C MET A 243 2.18 14.06 -4.75
N ALA A 244 2.07 14.01 -3.43
CA ALA A 244 2.94 14.80 -2.56
C ALA A 244 4.42 14.43 -2.77
N ALA A 245 5.30 15.43 -2.89
CA ALA A 245 6.74 15.26 -3.13
C ALA A 245 7.41 14.26 -2.16
N ARG A 246 7.00 14.23 -0.88
CA ARG A 246 7.54 13.26 0.09
C ARG A 246 7.20 11.81 -0.26
N THR A 247 6.03 11.56 -0.86
CA THR A 247 5.62 10.24 -1.35
C THR A 247 6.40 9.88 -2.61
N ILE A 248 6.55 10.81 -3.56
CA ILE A 248 7.37 10.62 -4.77
C ILE A 248 8.81 10.26 -4.38
N LYS A 249 9.43 11.04 -3.49
CA LYS A 249 10.78 10.77 -2.98
C LYS A 249 10.91 9.38 -2.35
N LYS A 250 9.85 8.88 -1.69
CA LYS A 250 9.81 7.52 -1.16
C LYS A 250 9.83 6.49 -2.28
N TYR A 251 9.03 6.65 -3.32
CA TYR A 251 9.01 5.74 -4.48
C TYR A 251 10.32 5.77 -5.24
N VAL A 252 10.85 6.95 -5.56
CA VAL A 252 12.19 7.12 -6.15
C VAL A 252 13.26 6.39 -5.33
N SER A 253 13.24 6.53 -4.00
CA SER A 253 14.19 5.81 -3.14
C SER A 253 14.02 4.28 -3.21
N ARG A 254 12.80 3.76 -3.34
CA ARG A 254 12.57 2.31 -3.50
C ARG A 254 13.05 1.80 -4.86
N LEU A 255 12.67 2.50 -5.92
CA LEU A 255 13.07 2.17 -7.28
C LEU A 255 14.59 2.24 -7.43
N ASN A 256 15.26 3.25 -6.87
CA ASN A 256 16.71 3.32 -6.85
C ASN A 256 17.38 2.10 -6.18
N LEU A 257 16.87 1.64 -5.03
CA LEU A 257 17.43 0.45 -4.38
C LEU A 257 17.19 -0.83 -5.17
N TYR A 258 16.02 -0.96 -5.78
CA TYR A 258 15.70 -2.10 -6.63
C TYR A 258 16.53 -2.12 -7.92
N PHE A 259 16.69 -0.99 -8.60
CA PHE A 259 17.52 -0.91 -9.80
C PHE A 259 19.02 -1.09 -9.49
N ASN A 260 19.50 -0.68 -8.30
CA ASN A 260 20.84 -1.07 -7.84
C ASN A 260 20.97 -2.59 -7.69
N TYR A 261 19.92 -3.27 -7.22
CA TYR A 261 19.91 -4.73 -7.14
C TYR A 261 19.93 -5.38 -8.52
N VAL A 262 19.06 -4.96 -9.44
CA VAL A 262 19.02 -5.44 -10.83
C VAL A 262 20.36 -5.21 -11.54
N LYS A 263 20.99 -4.05 -11.30
CA LYS A 263 22.35 -3.76 -11.77
C LYS A 263 23.38 -4.73 -11.18
N SER A 264 23.30 -5.07 -9.90
CA SER A 264 24.21 -6.04 -9.28
C SER A 264 24.09 -7.46 -9.86
N LEU A 265 22.93 -7.78 -10.45
CA LEU A 265 22.71 -9.00 -11.24
C LEU A 265 23.20 -8.88 -12.70
N ARG A 266 23.81 -7.76 -13.09
CA ARG A 266 24.25 -7.44 -14.46
C ARG A 266 23.13 -7.48 -15.51
N ARG A 267 21.87 -7.28 -15.09
CA ARG A 267 20.69 -7.26 -15.98
C ARG A 267 20.43 -5.90 -16.62
N ILE A 268 21.03 -4.85 -16.06
CA ILE A 268 21.10 -3.49 -16.63
C ILE A 268 22.52 -2.95 -16.43
N ALA A 269 22.99 -2.11 -17.35
CA ALA A 269 24.34 -1.54 -17.28
C ALA A 269 24.44 -0.42 -16.23
N ILE A 270 23.43 0.46 -16.19
CA ILE A 270 23.41 1.66 -15.37
C ILE A 270 22.12 1.69 -14.56
N ASN A 271 22.17 2.30 -13.38
CA ASN A 271 20.98 2.58 -12.60
C ASN A 271 20.51 4.02 -12.91
N PRO A 272 19.39 4.20 -13.64
CA PRO A 272 18.92 5.51 -14.08
C PRO A 272 18.39 6.38 -12.92
N TRP A 273 18.15 5.78 -11.75
CA TRP A 273 17.63 6.48 -10.58
C TRP A 273 18.71 7.15 -9.73
N ARG A 274 19.99 6.98 -10.06
CA ARG A 274 21.11 7.45 -9.22
C ARG A 274 21.09 8.96 -9.02
N GLN A 275 20.69 9.71 -10.04
CA GLN A 275 20.62 11.17 -10.04
C GLN A 275 19.18 11.70 -10.00
N ALA A 276 18.19 10.84 -9.74
CA ALA A 276 16.79 11.24 -9.69
C ALA A 276 16.55 12.29 -8.60
N VAL A 277 16.13 13.50 -9.00
CA VAL A 277 15.83 14.61 -8.09
C VAL A 277 14.32 14.74 -7.92
N VAL A 278 13.89 14.81 -6.65
CA VAL A 278 12.53 15.22 -6.29
C VAL A 278 12.65 16.51 -5.51
N TYR A 279 12.15 17.60 -6.10
CA TYR A 279 12.14 18.90 -5.47
C TYR A 279 11.17 18.89 -4.29
N MET A 280 11.68 19.24 -3.11
CA MET A 280 10.88 19.30 -1.90
C MET A 280 10.39 20.73 -1.72
N PRO A 281 9.08 20.98 -1.59
CA PRO A 281 8.59 22.32 -1.31
C PRO A 281 9.09 22.78 0.06
N THR A 282 9.62 24.00 0.12
CA THR A 282 10.00 24.64 1.38
C THR A 282 8.74 24.92 2.17
N SER A 283 8.48 24.11 3.20
CA SER A 283 7.36 24.37 4.11
C SER A 283 7.72 25.53 5.03
N LYS A 284 6.83 26.52 5.13
CA LYS A 284 7.00 27.60 6.11
C LYS A 284 6.90 27.01 7.53
N SER A 285 7.66 27.56 8.48
CA SER A 285 7.70 27.07 9.87
C SER A 285 6.31 26.94 10.50
N HIS A 286 5.43 27.92 10.26
CA HIS A 286 4.04 27.91 10.75
C HIS A 286 3.14 26.84 10.12
N GLU A 287 3.59 26.13 9.10
CA GLU A 287 2.81 25.04 8.49
C GLU A 287 3.22 23.66 9.01
N LEU A 288 4.26 23.60 9.85
CA LEU A 288 4.77 22.36 10.40
C LEU A 288 3.87 21.85 11.53
N GLU A 289 3.93 20.52 11.73
CA GLU A 289 3.28 19.88 12.87
C GLU A 289 3.88 20.39 14.19
N ARG A 290 3.02 20.74 15.14
CA ARG A 290 3.40 21.43 16.38
C ARG A 290 2.99 20.64 17.64
N PRO A 291 3.57 20.95 18.83
CA PRO A 291 3.00 20.51 20.10
C PRO A 291 1.57 21.04 20.29
N PHE A 292 0.82 20.39 21.19
CA PHE A 292 -0.40 20.98 21.73
C PHE A 292 -0.07 22.24 22.53
N THR A 293 -0.98 23.20 22.58
CA THR A 293 -0.95 24.23 23.61
C THR A 293 -1.40 23.64 24.95
N GLU A 294 -1.17 24.33 26.07
CA GLU A 294 -1.64 23.84 27.38
C GLU A 294 -3.17 23.72 27.40
N THR A 295 -3.88 24.67 26.78
CA THR A 295 -5.34 24.67 26.64
C THR A 295 -5.82 23.47 25.82
N GLU A 296 -5.18 23.19 24.69
CA GLU A 296 -5.51 22.03 23.87
C GLU A 296 -5.24 20.71 24.60
N ALA A 297 -4.10 20.62 25.30
CA ALA A 297 -3.73 19.46 26.10
C ALA A 297 -4.76 19.20 27.21
N ALA A 298 -5.13 20.22 27.98
CA ALA A 298 -6.13 20.11 29.03
C ALA A 298 -7.51 19.73 28.45
N LYS A 299 -7.92 20.36 27.34
CA LYS A 299 -9.19 20.04 26.66
C LYS A 299 -9.26 18.58 26.24
N LEU A 300 -8.17 18.04 25.69
CA LEU A 300 -8.05 16.61 25.31
C LEU A 300 -8.00 15.67 26.51
N LEU A 301 -7.44 16.10 27.65
CA LEU A 301 -7.33 15.27 28.85
C LEU A 301 -8.53 15.37 29.78
N MET A 302 -9.38 16.37 29.62
CA MET A 302 -10.64 16.54 30.38
C MET A 302 -11.87 16.11 29.57
N GLY A 303 -11.89 16.32 28.25
CA GLY A 303 -13.08 16.06 27.43
C GLY A 303 -13.57 14.61 27.47
N ASP A 304 -14.85 14.39 27.22
CA ASP A 304 -15.45 13.06 27.31
C ASP A 304 -14.94 12.10 26.23
N CYS A 305 -14.26 11.03 26.64
CA CYS A 305 -13.77 9.97 25.78
C CYS A 305 -13.69 8.64 26.52
N LYS A 306 -13.61 7.56 25.75
CA LYS A 306 -13.39 6.23 26.34
C LYS A 306 -12.11 6.23 27.16
N ARG A 307 -12.16 5.61 28.34
CA ARG A 307 -11.04 5.49 29.27
C ARG A 307 -9.75 4.98 28.62
N ALA A 308 -9.87 4.02 27.70
CA ALA A 308 -8.74 3.51 26.91
C ALA A 308 -7.99 4.59 26.12
N LEU A 309 -8.69 5.53 25.52
CA LEU A 309 -8.06 6.63 24.81
C LEU A 309 -7.42 7.62 25.78
N ARG A 310 -8.11 7.96 26.88
CA ARG A 310 -7.58 8.86 27.93
C ARG A 310 -6.25 8.33 28.49
N ASP A 311 -6.20 7.05 28.83
CA ASP A 311 -5.00 6.40 29.35
C ASP A 311 -3.85 6.40 28.33
N VAL A 312 -4.14 6.11 27.05
CA VAL A 312 -3.13 6.19 25.97
C VAL A 312 -2.60 7.62 25.81
N MET A 313 -3.47 8.63 25.90
CA MET A 313 -3.06 10.04 25.83
C MET A 313 -2.20 10.43 27.03
N MET A 314 -2.58 10.05 28.25
CA MET A 314 -1.81 10.33 29.48
C MET A 314 -0.41 9.70 29.41
N ILE A 315 -0.31 8.41 29.03
CA ILE A 315 0.99 7.76 28.86
C ILE A 315 1.79 8.45 27.76
N GLY A 316 1.17 8.79 26.62
CA GLY A 316 1.83 9.52 25.55
C GLY A 316 2.36 10.90 25.98
N ALA A 317 1.57 11.64 26.76
CA ALA A 317 1.88 12.98 27.26
C ALA A 317 3.04 12.98 28.25
N LEU A 318 3.11 11.98 29.13
CA LEU A 318 4.08 11.91 30.24
C LEU A 318 5.28 10.98 29.98
N THR A 319 5.40 10.44 28.76
CA THR A 319 6.58 9.64 28.35
C THR A 319 7.17 10.06 27.00
N GLY A 320 6.43 10.86 26.23
CA GLY A 320 6.76 11.17 24.84
C GLY A 320 6.80 9.94 23.92
N ALA A 321 6.25 8.79 24.33
CA ALA A 321 6.30 7.56 23.55
C ALA A 321 5.48 7.65 22.24
N ARG A 322 5.86 6.84 21.24
CA ARG A 322 5.08 6.71 20.01
C ARG A 322 3.80 5.93 20.29
N LEU A 323 2.70 6.28 19.60
CA LEU A 323 1.40 5.63 19.78
C LEU A 323 1.49 4.10 19.73
N ASP A 324 2.21 3.57 18.74
CA ASP A 324 2.40 2.13 18.58
C ASP A 324 3.11 1.48 19.78
N ALA A 325 4.13 2.13 20.32
CA ALA A 325 4.81 1.65 21.52
C ALA A 325 3.91 1.67 22.76
N VAL A 326 3.04 2.68 22.91
CA VAL A 326 2.08 2.76 24.03
C VAL A 326 1.02 1.67 23.92
N VAL A 327 0.42 1.52 22.74
CA VAL A 327 -0.68 0.57 22.52
C VAL A 327 -0.20 -0.89 22.59
N ASP A 328 1.08 -1.15 22.29
CA ASP A 328 1.67 -2.49 22.39
C ASP A 328 2.27 -2.85 23.74
N LEU A 329 2.15 -1.99 24.76
CA LEU A 329 2.57 -2.33 26.12
C LEU A 329 1.85 -3.59 26.62
N ARG A 330 2.62 -4.47 27.25
CA ARG A 330 2.14 -5.66 27.97
C ARG A 330 2.31 -5.51 29.48
N ALA A 331 1.77 -6.44 30.25
CA ALA A 331 1.93 -6.45 31.70
C ALA A 331 3.40 -6.58 32.11
N ASP A 332 4.18 -7.43 31.42
CA ASP A 332 5.62 -7.61 31.65
C ASP A 332 6.50 -6.45 31.19
N ASP A 333 5.95 -5.50 30.43
CA ASP A 333 6.64 -4.25 30.09
C ASP A 333 6.56 -3.21 31.22
N ILE A 334 5.84 -3.50 32.31
CA ILE A 334 5.80 -2.67 33.52
C ILE A 334 6.81 -3.20 34.53
N ILE A 335 8.02 -2.64 34.52
CA ILE A 335 9.13 -3.09 35.35
C ILE A 335 8.97 -2.53 36.77
N GLU A 336 8.62 -3.41 37.71
CA GLU A 336 8.43 -3.10 39.14
C GLU A 336 7.44 -1.96 39.43
N GLY A 337 6.53 -1.66 38.50
CA GLY A 337 5.66 -0.47 38.59
C GLY A 337 6.41 0.87 38.53
N LYS A 338 7.69 0.87 38.17
CA LYS A 338 8.58 2.05 38.16
C LYS A 338 8.97 2.50 36.76
N CYS A 339 9.01 1.59 35.78
CA CYS A 339 9.46 1.90 34.42
C CYS A 339 8.61 1.18 33.37
N PHE A 340 8.35 1.85 32.25
CA PHE A 340 7.87 1.22 31.02
C PHE A 340 9.05 0.70 30.20
N ARG A 341 8.94 -0.53 29.70
CA ARG A 341 9.82 -1.10 28.67
C ARG A 341 9.13 -1.01 27.31
N PHE A 342 9.43 0.04 26.55
CA PHE A 342 8.89 0.18 25.20
C PHE A 342 9.66 -0.68 24.20
N LYS A 343 8.95 -1.44 23.37
CA LYS A 343 9.55 -2.17 22.25
C LYS A 343 10.29 -1.22 21.28
N PRO A 344 11.36 -1.69 20.61
CA PRO A 344 12.07 -0.89 19.61
C PRO A 344 11.13 -0.42 18.50
N GLN A 345 11.30 0.83 18.07
CA GLN A 345 10.53 1.45 17.00
C GLN A 345 11.45 1.91 15.85
N LYS A 346 11.07 1.56 14.61
CA LYS A 346 11.76 1.95 13.37
C LYS A 346 13.23 1.48 13.31
N ARG A 347 14.17 2.35 13.66
CA ARG A 347 15.63 2.11 13.57
C ARG A 347 16.29 1.97 14.95
N GLU A 348 15.50 1.90 16.01
CA GLU A 348 15.99 1.61 17.36
C GLU A 348 16.50 0.17 17.40
N THR A 349 17.69 -0.03 17.96
CA THR A 349 18.38 -1.34 18.03
C THR A 349 17.94 -2.18 19.23
N GLY A 350 17.31 -1.56 20.23
CA GLY A 350 16.91 -2.21 21.48
C GLY A 350 15.69 -1.56 22.13
N PRO A 351 15.13 -2.20 23.18
CA PRO A 351 14.02 -1.65 23.93
C PRO A 351 14.44 -0.37 24.65
N ARG A 352 13.46 0.49 24.94
CA ARG A 352 13.67 1.75 25.64
C ARG A 352 12.96 1.74 26.98
N PHE A 353 13.72 1.96 28.04
CA PHE A 353 13.20 2.07 29.40
C PHE A 353 12.90 3.52 29.73
N VAL A 354 11.67 3.79 30.18
CA VAL A 354 11.22 5.14 30.54
C VAL A 354 10.57 5.09 31.92
N PRO A 355 11.02 5.92 32.88
CA PRO A 355 10.39 6.00 34.20
C PRO A 355 8.89 6.31 34.11
N ILE A 356 8.11 5.70 34.99
CA ILE A 356 6.68 5.95 35.14
C ILE A 356 6.54 7.23 35.98
N HIS A 357 5.98 8.27 35.37
CA HIS A 357 5.59 9.50 36.06
C HIS A 357 4.59 9.18 37.19
N SER A 358 4.69 9.89 38.31
CA SER A 358 3.81 9.78 39.47
C SER A 358 2.31 9.78 39.10
N ASP A 359 1.86 10.74 38.29
CA ASP A 359 0.48 10.83 37.76
C ASP A 359 0.02 9.62 36.92
N LEU A 360 0.93 8.73 36.49
CA LEU A 360 0.57 7.51 35.76
C LEU A 360 0.40 6.29 36.68
N LYS A 361 0.82 6.35 37.96
CA LYS A 361 0.83 5.18 38.85
C LYS A 361 -0.55 4.56 39.00
N GLU A 362 -1.59 5.37 39.21
CA GLU A 362 -2.96 4.86 39.33
C GLU A 362 -3.49 4.26 38.02
N ILE A 363 -3.13 4.86 36.88
CA ILE A 363 -3.49 4.35 35.55
C ILE A 363 -2.86 2.97 35.36
N VAL A 364 -1.57 2.84 35.65
CA VAL A 364 -0.80 1.59 35.51
C VAL A 364 -1.34 0.53 36.46
N ALA A 365 -1.49 0.83 37.75
CA ALA A 365 -2.00 -0.12 38.74
C ALA A 365 -3.38 -0.66 38.36
N ARG A 366 -4.29 0.23 37.95
CA ARG A 366 -5.61 -0.17 37.47
C ARG A 366 -5.53 -1.03 36.21
N ARG A 367 -4.71 -0.63 35.23
CA ARG A 367 -4.57 -1.35 33.94
C ARG A 367 -3.96 -2.73 34.10
N LEU A 368 -3.16 -2.96 35.15
CA LEU A 368 -2.55 -4.24 35.50
C LEU A 368 -3.48 -5.18 36.29
N LYS A 369 -4.59 -4.68 36.84
CA LYS A 369 -5.50 -5.53 37.63
C LYS A 369 -5.98 -6.73 36.80
N GLY A 370 -5.64 -7.94 37.26
CA GLY A 370 -6.00 -9.19 36.61
C GLY A 370 -5.20 -9.51 35.34
N LYS A 371 -4.03 -8.89 35.13
CA LYS A 371 -3.14 -9.13 33.98
C LYS A 371 -1.75 -9.54 34.43
N SER A 372 -1.09 -10.38 33.66
CA SER A 372 0.26 -10.85 33.91
C SER A 372 1.00 -11.21 32.63
N GLY A 373 2.34 -11.28 32.68
CA GLY A 373 3.15 -11.73 31.54
C GLY A 373 2.85 -10.96 30.25
N ALA A 374 2.52 -11.70 29.20
CA ALA A 374 2.30 -11.14 27.87
C ALA A 374 0.90 -10.51 27.65
N ASP A 375 0.07 -10.43 28.69
CA ASP A 375 -1.26 -9.82 28.59
C ASP A 375 -1.17 -8.35 28.15
N ASP A 376 -2.02 -7.99 27.19
CA ASP A 376 -2.05 -6.64 26.65
C ASP A 376 -2.52 -5.61 27.69
N LEU A 377 -1.78 -4.50 27.84
CA LEU A 377 -2.19 -3.39 28.69
C LEU A 377 -3.41 -2.66 28.11
N PHE A 378 -3.56 -2.67 26.78
CA PHE A 378 -4.65 -2.04 26.01
C PHE A 378 -5.43 -3.04 25.13
N PRO A 379 -6.16 -3.99 25.73
CA PRO A 379 -6.94 -4.99 24.97
C PRO A 379 -8.04 -4.37 24.10
N GLU A 380 -8.46 -3.13 24.38
CA GLU A 380 -9.48 -2.39 23.60
C GLU A 380 -9.01 -2.04 22.18
N TYR A 381 -7.70 -2.14 21.91
CA TYR A 381 -7.12 -1.96 20.59
C TYR A 381 -6.48 -3.27 20.10
N PRO A 382 -7.24 -4.35 19.80
CA PRO A 382 -6.66 -5.64 19.47
C PRO A 382 -5.90 -5.61 18.13
N LYS A 383 -5.00 -6.57 17.93
CA LYS A 383 -4.35 -6.80 16.64
C LYS A 383 -5.39 -7.15 15.57
N ASP A 384 -5.13 -6.68 14.35
CA ASP A 384 -5.96 -6.92 13.17
C ASP A 384 -5.41 -8.16 12.44
N PHE A 385 -5.88 -9.36 12.81
CA PHE A 385 -5.37 -10.61 12.24
C PHE A 385 -5.72 -10.78 10.75
N ASP A 386 -6.82 -10.17 10.30
CA ASP A 386 -7.19 -10.13 8.88
C ASP A 386 -6.29 -9.21 8.05
N ASN A 387 -5.56 -8.30 8.72
CA ASN A 387 -4.64 -7.39 8.08
C ASN A 387 -3.32 -7.31 8.87
N PRO A 388 -2.47 -8.36 8.81
CA PRO A 388 -1.25 -8.45 9.61
C PRO A 388 -0.22 -7.37 9.28
N LYS A 389 -0.36 -6.71 8.11
CA LYS A 389 0.47 -5.58 7.70
C LYS A 389 0.13 -4.28 8.45
N ARG A 390 -1.02 -4.22 9.11
CA ARG A 390 -1.51 -3.03 9.80
C ARG A 390 -1.05 -3.04 11.25
N GLU A 391 -0.44 -1.93 11.66
CA GLU A 391 -0.07 -1.67 13.05
C GLU A 391 -1.31 -1.67 13.95
N ARG A 392 -1.18 -2.28 15.14
CA ARG A 392 -2.23 -2.34 16.17
C ARG A 392 -2.76 -0.94 16.52
N SER A 393 -1.86 0.04 16.56
CA SER A 393 -2.16 1.44 16.83
C SER A 393 -3.07 2.14 15.82
N PHE A 394 -3.36 1.54 14.66
CA PHE A 394 -4.23 2.15 13.65
C PHE A 394 -5.63 2.50 14.20
N ARG A 395 -6.23 1.60 15.00
CA ARG A 395 -7.55 1.82 15.62
C ARG A 395 -7.49 2.98 16.62
N ALA A 396 -6.46 2.99 17.48
CA ALA A 396 -6.24 4.07 18.44
C ALA A 396 -5.99 5.42 17.74
N SER A 397 -5.27 5.43 16.61
CA SER A 397 -5.01 6.64 15.82
C SER A 397 -6.30 7.22 15.23
N LYS A 398 -7.16 6.36 14.67
CA LYS A 398 -8.48 6.78 14.17
C LYS A 398 -9.36 7.30 15.31
N HIS A 399 -9.40 6.58 16.42
CA HIS A 399 -10.16 6.96 17.61
C HIS A 399 -9.72 8.34 18.14
N PHE A 400 -8.42 8.56 18.29
CA PHE A 400 -7.86 9.86 18.67
C PHE A 400 -8.24 10.96 17.67
N THR A 401 -8.13 10.69 16.36
CA THR A 401 -8.43 11.68 15.33
C THR A 401 -9.90 12.12 15.37
N THR A 402 -10.83 11.17 15.53
CA THR A 402 -12.26 11.47 15.68
C THR A 402 -12.54 12.28 16.94
N TYR A 403 -12.01 11.84 18.09
CA TYR A 403 -12.20 12.51 19.37
C TYR A 403 -11.66 13.94 19.37
N ARG A 404 -10.40 14.12 18.94
CA ARG A 404 -9.74 15.42 18.85
C ARG A 404 -10.54 16.42 18.01
N ARG A 405 -11.10 15.96 16.88
CA ARG A 405 -11.95 16.79 16.00
C ARG A 405 -13.29 17.14 16.65
N ALA A 406 -13.91 16.21 17.36
CA ALA A 406 -15.15 16.46 18.09
C ALA A 406 -14.97 17.56 19.16
N LEU A 407 -13.78 17.66 19.76
CA LEU A 407 -13.43 18.74 20.68
C LEU A 407 -12.97 20.03 20.00
N GLY A 408 -12.97 20.12 18.67
CA GLY A 408 -12.49 21.29 17.94
C GLY A 408 -10.99 21.55 18.07
N VAL A 409 -10.20 20.57 18.52
CA VAL A 409 -8.73 20.69 18.59
C VAL A 409 -8.16 20.35 17.20
N ASP A 410 -8.47 21.16 16.19
CA ASP A 410 -8.03 20.96 14.80
C ASP A 410 -7.34 22.21 14.25
N ASP A 411 -6.12 22.05 13.74
CA ASP A 411 -5.28 23.14 13.21
C ASP A 411 -4.86 22.78 11.79
N VAL A 412 -5.74 23.07 10.83
CA VAL A 412 -5.58 22.72 9.42
C VAL A 412 -5.21 23.97 8.64
N VAL A 413 -4.01 23.96 8.04
CA VAL A 413 -3.58 25.02 7.12
C VAL A 413 -4.39 24.94 5.84
N SER A 414 -4.81 26.10 5.31
CA SER A 414 -5.49 26.19 4.02
C SER A 414 -4.73 25.41 2.92
N GLY A 415 -5.45 24.63 2.13
CA GLY A 415 -4.88 23.77 1.09
C GLY A 415 -4.20 22.49 1.59
N LYS A 416 -4.09 22.24 2.90
CA LYS A 416 -3.55 20.99 3.45
C LYS A 416 -4.65 20.12 4.04
N ARG A 417 -4.60 18.81 3.77
CA ARG A 417 -5.57 17.84 4.32
C ARG A 417 -5.30 17.47 5.78
N ARG A 418 -4.05 17.61 6.24
CA ARG A 418 -3.62 17.13 7.56
C ARG A 418 -3.55 18.28 8.54
N SER A 419 -4.07 18.03 9.73
CA SER A 419 -3.86 18.89 10.89
C SER A 419 -2.39 18.94 11.28
N ARG A 420 -1.96 20.10 11.75
CA ARG A 420 -0.66 20.33 12.41
C ARG A 420 -0.60 19.68 13.79
N VAL A 421 -1.74 19.40 14.39
CA VAL A 421 -1.84 18.65 15.65
C VAL A 421 -2.38 17.24 15.43
N ASN A 422 -1.65 16.25 15.94
CA ASN A 422 -1.98 14.83 15.84
C ASN A 422 -1.49 14.09 17.09
N PHE A 423 -1.60 12.76 17.17
CA PHE A 423 -1.18 12.06 18.40
C PHE A 423 0.31 12.29 18.72
N HIS A 424 1.17 12.48 17.71
CA HIS A 424 2.58 12.78 17.91
C HIS A 424 2.83 14.18 18.49
N SER A 425 1.81 15.05 18.53
CA SER A 425 1.88 16.32 19.25
C SER A 425 2.03 16.14 20.76
N TRP A 426 1.64 15.00 21.34
CA TRP A 426 1.97 14.66 22.74
C TRP A 426 3.48 14.52 22.97
N ARG A 427 4.19 13.89 22.04
CA ARG A 427 5.65 13.79 22.13
C ARG A 427 6.33 15.15 21.96
N ARG A 428 5.83 15.98 21.03
CA ARG A 428 6.34 17.35 20.87
C ARG A 428 6.08 18.17 22.14
N TRP A 429 4.90 18.01 22.72
CA TRP A 429 4.52 18.65 23.98
C TRP A 429 5.44 18.21 25.12
N PHE A 430 5.67 16.90 25.28
CA PHE A 430 6.63 16.35 26.26
C PHE A 430 8.03 16.94 26.11
N ILE A 431 8.57 16.99 24.88
CA ILE A 431 9.90 17.57 24.60
C ILE A 431 9.92 19.05 24.96
N THR A 432 8.90 19.81 24.54
CA THR A 432 8.79 21.26 24.80
C THR A 432 8.70 21.55 26.30
N LYS A 433 7.90 20.77 27.04
CA LYS A 433 7.77 20.90 28.50
C LYS A 433 9.06 20.53 29.23
N GLY A 434 9.73 19.47 28.78
CA GLY A 434 11.03 19.06 29.32
C GLY A 434 12.10 20.14 29.12
N GLU A 435 12.18 20.71 27.92
CA GLU A 435 13.11 21.80 27.61
C GLU A 435 12.83 23.02 28.50
N ARG A 436 11.57 23.44 28.60
CA ARG A 436 11.15 24.57 29.46
C ARG A 436 11.38 24.31 30.94
N ALA A 437 11.36 23.06 31.38
CA ALA A 437 11.71 22.66 32.74
C ALA A 437 13.22 22.48 32.98
N GLY A 438 14.06 22.89 32.00
CA GLY A 438 15.51 22.85 32.11
C GLY A 438 16.10 21.45 32.00
N VAL A 439 15.40 20.49 31.37
CA VAL A 439 15.96 19.16 31.12
C VAL A 439 16.94 19.24 29.94
N PRO A 440 18.20 18.79 30.11
CA PRO A 440 19.19 18.83 29.03
C PRO A 440 18.77 18.05 27.77
N GLU A 441 19.05 18.60 26.58
CA GLU A 441 18.70 17.96 25.29
C GLU A 441 19.20 16.51 25.18
N PRO A 442 20.45 16.15 25.57
CA PRO A 442 20.91 14.77 25.48
C PRO A 442 20.07 13.80 26.32
N LEU A 443 19.58 14.25 27.47
CA LEU A 443 18.72 13.48 28.36
C LEU A 443 17.31 13.34 27.78
N LEU A 444 16.71 14.41 27.27
CA LEU A 444 15.42 14.32 26.55
C LEU A 444 15.51 13.40 25.35
N ALA A 445 16.56 13.54 24.53
CA ALA A 445 16.81 12.69 23.37
C ALA A 445 16.94 11.21 23.77
N ALA A 446 17.60 10.91 24.88
CA ALA A 446 17.67 9.56 25.45
C ALA A 446 16.29 9.04 25.86
N ILE A 447 15.55 9.83 26.65
CA ILE A 447 14.22 9.46 27.16
C ILE A 447 13.27 9.18 26.01
N VAL A 448 13.24 10.03 24.97
CA VAL A 448 12.30 9.86 23.87
C VAL A 448 12.78 8.85 22.82
N GLY A 449 14.07 8.51 22.78
CA GLY A 449 14.65 7.58 21.79
C GLY A 449 14.99 8.26 20.46
N HIS A 450 15.69 9.39 20.51
CA HIS A 450 16.32 10.01 19.34
C HIS A 450 17.78 9.57 19.23
N THR A 451 18.27 9.41 18.00
CA THR A 451 19.68 9.17 17.74
C THR A 451 20.49 10.36 18.27
N ARG A 452 21.48 10.08 19.10
CA ARG A 452 22.41 11.10 19.60
C ARG A 452 23.42 11.44 18.51
N LYS A 453 23.66 12.73 18.32
CA LYS A 453 24.62 13.23 17.32
C LYS A 453 26.03 13.22 17.90
N GLY A 454 27.03 13.17 17.01
CA GLY A 454 28.44 13.22 17.36
C GLY A 454 29.03 11.86 17.76
N MET A 455 30.36 11.74 17.64
CA MET A 455 31.09 10.50 17.94
C MET A 455 30.99 10.12 19.43
N THR A 456 31.11 11.08 20.34
CA THR A 456 31.16 10.83 21.79
C THR A 456 29.85 10.25 22.32
N LEU A 457 28.75 10.99 22.19
CA LEU A 457 27.45 10.56 22.71
C LEU A 457 26.75 9.54 21.81
N GLY A 458 27.07 9.50 20.51
CA GLY A 458 26.46 8.58 19.56
C GLY A 458 27.12 7.20 19.48
N ARG A 459 28.43 7.09 19.78
CA ARG A 459 29.20 5.83 19.63
C ARG A 459 29.74 5.27 20.94
N TYR A 460 30.06 6.11 21.94
CA TYR A 460 30.77 5.68 23.16
C TYR A 460 29.94 5.77 24.45
N SER A 461 28.80 6.47 24.45
CA SER A 461 27.96 6.62 25.65
C SER A 461 26.90 5.51 25.73
N GLU A 462 26.79 4.86 26.90
CA GLU A 462 25.73 3.88 27.18
C GLU A 462 24.37 4.55 27.46
N GLY A 463 24.37 5.82 27.86
CA GLY A 463 23.15 6.48 28.30
C GLY A 463 23.37 7.43 29.47
N PRO A 464 22.43 8.38 29.70
CA PRO A 464 22.28 8.97 31.02
C PRO A 464 21.69 7.94 31.99
N GLU A 465 21.94 8.15 33.28
CA GLU A 465 21.44 7.29 34.35
C GLU A 465 19.91 7.34 34.52
N MET A 466 19.34 6.25 35.04
CA MET A 466 17.90 6.15 35.27
C MET A 466 17.37 7.08 36.36
N VAL A 467 18.20 7.44 37.34
CA VAL A 467 17.84 8.42 38.36
C VAL A 467 17.60 9.79 37.71
N ALA A 468 18.54 10.25 36.88
CA ALA A 468 18.40 11.50 36.14
C ALA A 468 17.17 11.50 35.22
N ALA A 469 16.87 10.38 34.55
CA ALA A 469 15.67 10.25 33.74
C ALA A 469 14.38 10.33 34.56
N ARG A 470 14.37 9.77 35.77
CA ARG A 470 13.20 9.81 36.68
C ARG A 470 12.93 11.24 37.13
N GLU A 471 13.98 11.95 37.56
CA GLU A 471 13.88 13.38 37.91
C GLU A 471 13.39 14.21 36.73
N ALA A 472 13.93 13.97 35.53
CA ALA A 472 13.55 14.69 34.33
C ALA A 472 12.08 14.49 33.93
N VAL A 473 11.56 13.26 34.02
CA VAL A 473 10.14 12.97 33.74
C VAL A 473 9.24 13.68 34.75
N GLU A 474 9.55 13.63 36.05
CA GLU A 474 8.75 14.28 37.09
C GLU A 474 8.69 15.81 36.99
N LYS A 475 9.65 16.45 36.33
CA LYS A 475 9.61 17.89 36.03
C LYS A 475 8.50 18.27 35.03
N ILE A 476 7.98 17.31 34.26
CA ILE A 476 6.98 17.56 33.22
C ILE A 476 5.59 17.50 33.83
N LYS A 477 5.03 18.66 34.15
CA LYS A 477 3.69 18.78 34.76
C LYS A 477 2.60 18.96 33.71
N LEU A 478 1.51 18.21 33.88
CA LEU A 478 0.27 18.41 33.11
C LEU A 478 -0.29 19.82 33.36
N PRO A 479 -1.05 20.38 32.40
CA PRO A 479 -1.87 21.54 32.70
C PRO A 479 -2.91 21.19 33.78
N PRO A 480 -3.46 22.17 34.50
CA PRO A 480 -4.50 21.89 35.48
C PRO A 480 -5.70 21.17 34.83
N LEU A 481 -6.11 20.06 35.43
CA LEU A 481 -7.19 19.19 34.95
C LEU A 481 -8.46 19.27 35.81
N ASP A 482 -8.52 20.26 36.69
CA ASP A 482 -9.60 20.55 37.64
C ASP A 482 -10.51 21.70 37.18
N GLY A 483 -10.26 22.25 36.00
CA GLY A 483 -10.96 23.41 35.45
C GLY A 483 -10.41 24.76 35.92
N SER A 484 -9.30 24.77 36.67
CA SER A 484 -8.62 26.03 37.02
C SER A 484 -7.99 26.72 35.79
N PRO A 485 -7.68 28.03 35.87
CA PRO A 485 -7.15 28.78 34.74
C PRO A 485 -5.86 28.17 34.16
N ILE A 486 -5.82 28.07 32.84
CA ILE A 486 -4.67 27.53 32.11
C ILE A 486 -3.85 28.69 31.57
N PHE A 487 -2.57 28.72 31.91
CA PHE A 487 -1.62 29.71 31.42
C PHE A 487 -0.82 29.13 30.25
N GLU A 488 -0.81 29.84 29.12
CA GLU A 488 0.03 29.50 27.98
C GLU A 488 1.40 30.18 28.15
N PRO A 489 2.50 29.43 28.25
CA PRO A 489 3.83 30.01 28.39
C PRO A 489 4.27 30.70 27.08
N GLU A 490 4.77 31.93 27.19
CA GLU A 490 5.40 32.64 26.09
C GLU A 490 6.64 31.88 25.60
N ALA A 491 6.76 31.69 24.27
CA ALA A 491 7.86 30.97 23.66
C ALA A 491 8.85 31.93 23.02
N ILE A 492 10.13 31.81 23.38
CA ILE A 492 11.20 32.38 22.57
C ILE A 492 11.40 31.46 21.36
N THR A 493 11.22 31.97 20.15
CA THR A 493 11.44 31.20 18.92
C THR A 493 12.88 31.38 18.46
N PRO A 494 13.74 30.35 18.52
CA PRO A 494 15.08 30.45 17.97
C PRO A 494 15.01 30.64 16.44
N ARG A 495 16.02 31.32 15.86
CA ARG A 495 16.14 31.43 14.40
C ARG A 495 16.26 30.02 13.81
N THR A 496 15.38 29.69 12.87
CA THR A 496 15.31 28.40 12.15
C THR A 496 16.35 28.27 11.07
#